data_AF-A0A5K1ANW1-F1
#
_entry.id   AF-A0A5K1ANW1-F1
#
_cell.length_a   1.000
_cell.length_b   1.000
_cell.length_c   1.000
_cell.angle_alpha   90.00
_cell.angle_beta   90.00
_cell.angle_gamma   90.00
#
_symmetry.space_group_name_H-M   'P 1'
#
loop_
_entity.id
_entity.type
_entity.pdbx_description
1 polymer ?
#
loop_
_entity_poly.entity_id
_entity_poly.type
_entity_poly.pdbx_seq_one_letter_code
_entity_poly.pdbx_strand_id
1 'polypeptide(L)'
;AVKDGVDIINLSVGPNSPPTTIRTTFLNPFDAALLSAVKAGVFVAQAGGNGGPFSKTMVSFSPWITSVAAAVDDRRYQNHLTLGNGKILPGIGLS
;
A
#
# COMPACT_ATOMS: atom_id res chain seq x y z
N ALA A 1 -10.61 -3.67 -17.09
CA ALA A 1 -9.36 -2.89 -17.12
C ALA A 1 -8.57 -3.14 -18.39
N VAL A 2 -7.80 -4.24 -18.51
CA VAL A 2 -6.97 -4.50 -19.71
C VAL A 2 -7.78 -4.54 -21.01
N LYS A 3 -8.91 -5.27 -21.02
CA LYS A 3 -9.83 -5.31 -22.18
C LYS A 3 -10.48 -3.96 -22.49
N ASP A 4 -10.52 -3.06 -21.51
CA ASP A 4 -11.10 -1.73 -21.65
C ASP A 4 -10.03 -0.72 -22.12
N GLY A 5 -8.79 -1.17 -22.38
CA GLY A 5 -7.72 -0.36 -22.97
C GLY A 5 -7.02 0.60 -22.01
N VAL A 6 -6.95 0.29 -20.72
CA VAL A 6 -6.23 1.15 -19.74
C VAL A 6 -4.71 1.03 -19.90
N ASP A 7 -4.00 2.14 -19.72
CA ASP A 7 -2.53 2.16 -19.72
C ASP A 7 -1.93 1.84 -18.35
N ILE A 8 -2.65 2.17 -17.27
CA ILE A 8 -2.20 2.04 -15.89
C ILE A 8 -3.30 1.42 -15.02
N ILE A 9 -2.89 0.53 -14.11
CA ILE A 9 -3.72 0.01 -13.02
C ILE A 9 -3.07 0.39 -11.69
N ASN A 10 -3.82 1.12 -10.84
CA ASN A 10 -3.41 1.48 -9.49
C ASN A 10 -4.21 0.67 -8.46
N LEU A 11 -3.52 -0.10 -7.62
CA LEU A 11 -4.13 -1.03 -6.67
C LEU A 11 -3.75 -0.68 -5.23
N SER A 12 -4.68 -0.06 -4.51
CA SER A 12 -4.62 0.10 -3.06
C SER A 12 -5.23 -1.11 -2.35
N VAL A 13 -4.90 -2.32 -2.83
CA VAL A 13 -5.41 -3.59 -2.32
C VAL A 13 -4.35 -4.67 -2.49
N GLY A 14 -4.39 -5.68 -1.63
CA GLY A 14 -3.54 -6.86 -1.69
C GLY A 14 -4.00 -7.91 -0.70
N PRO A 15 -3.22 -9.00 -0.54
CA PRO A 15 -3.47 -10.00 0.49
C PRO A 15 -3.48 -9.39 1.91
N ASN A 16 -4.26 -9.98 2.81
CA ASN A 16 -4.36 -9.53 4.21
C ASN A 16 -3.07 -9.77 5.02
N SER A 17 -2.28 -10.78 4.64
CA SER A 17 -1.03 -11.11 5.30
C SER A 17 0.00 -11.67 4.31
N PRO A 18 1.31 -11.52 4.60
CA PRO A 18 2.34 -12.20 3.84
C PRO A 18 2.17 -13.73 3.86
N PRO A 19 2.75 -14.46 2.89
CA PRO A 19 2.77 -15.91 2.93
C PRO A 19 3.37 -16.44 4.24
N THR A 20 2.69 -17.42 4.86
CA THR A 20 3.17 -18.08 6.09
C THR A 20 4.28 -19.09 5.82
N THR A 21 4.45 -19.49 4.56
CA THR A 21 5.47 -20.43 4.12
C THR A 21 6.82 -19.74 3.90
N ILE A 22 7.91 -20.45 4.22
CA ILE A 22 9.30 -19.97 3.99
C ILE A 22 9.56 -19.67 2.50
N ARG A 23 8.81 -20.30 1.59
CA ARG A 23 8.86 -20.01 0.16
C ARG A 23 7.83 -18.97 -0.22
N THR A 24 8.30 -17.89 -0.83
CA THR A 24 7.46 -16.94 -1.55
C THR A 24 6.86 -17.63 -2.76
N THR A 25 5.56 -17.87 -2.74
CA THR A 25 4.84 -18.41 -3.89
C THR A 25 4.30 -17.25 -4.71
N PHE A 26 4.66 -17.20 -5.99
CA PHE A 26 4.01 -16.33 -6.97
C PHE A 26 2.86 -17.06 -7.63
N LEU A 27 2.05 -16.35 -8.42
CA LEU A 27 1.01 -16.92 -9.29
C LEU A 27 -0.20 -17.49 -8.56
N ASN A 28 -0.54 -16.94 -7.38
CA ASN A 28 -1.93 -17.01 -6.97
C ASN A 28 -2.82 -16.33 -8.07
N PRO A 29 -4.14 -16.58 -8.11
CA PRO A 29 -4.99 -16.02 -9.16
C PRO A 29 -4.90 -14.49 -9.30
N PHE A 30 -4.63 -13.78 -8.20
CA PHE A 30 -4.42 -12.34 -8.20
C PHE A 30 -3.11 -11.98 -8.93
N ASP A 31 -1.97 -12.55 -8.52
CA ASP A 31 -0.66 -12.31 -9.14
C ASP A 31 -0.62 -12.70 -10.63
N ALA A 32 -1.29 -13.80 -10.99
CA ALA A 32 -1.40 -14.27 -12.38
C ALA A 32 -2.19 -13.30 -13.27
N ALA A 33 -3.25 -12.69 -12.73
CA ALA A 33 -4.00 -11.65 -13.42
C ALA A 33 -3.15 -10.39 -13.62
N LEU A 34 -2.38 -9.99 -12.61
CA LEU A 34 -1.49 -8.83 -12.74
C LEU A 34 -0.33 -9.09 -13.72
N LEU A 35 0.23 -10.29 -13.73
CA LEU A 35 1.23 -10.68 -14.73
C LEU A 35 0.67 -10.57 -16.16
N SER A 36 -0.59 -10.99 -16.34
CA SER A 36 -1.26 -10.90 -17.63
C SER A 36 -1.49 -9.44 -18.05
N ALA A 37 -1.81 -8.55 -17.09
CA ALA A 37 -1.92 -7.11 -17.36
C ALA A 37 -0.58 -6.50 -17.79
N VAL A 38 0.50 -6.80 -17.07
CA VAL A 38 1.85 -6.33 -17.42
C VAL A 38 2.29 -6.85 -18.78
N LYS A 39 2.01 -8.12 -19.10
CA LYS A 39 2.27 -8.70 -20.43
C LYS A 39 1.46 -8.04 -21.55
N ALA A 40 0.30 -7.48 -21.24
CA ALA A 40 -0.51 -6.71 -22.18
C ALA A 40 -0.04 -5.26 -22.33
N GLY A 41 1.08 -4.87 -21.70
CA GLY A 41 1.64 -3.52 -21.76
C GLY A 41 1.09 -2.54 -20.73
N VAL A 42 0.28 -3.01 -19.77
CA VAL A 42 -0.31 -2.16 -18.73
C VAL A 42 0.64 -2.03 -17.54
N PHE A 43 0.96 -0.81 -17.13
CA PHE A 43 1.75 -0.57 -15.93
C PHE A 43 0.90 -0.82 -14.67
N VAL A 44 1.45 -1.54 -13.69
CA VAL A 44 0.74 -1.85 -12.45
C VAL A 44 1.51 -1.35 -11.24
N ALA A 45 0.86 -0.49 -10.45
CA ALA A 45 1.32 -0.06 -9.14
C ALA A 45 0.44 -0.68 -8.04
N GLN A 46 1.05 -1.22 -7.00
CA GLN A 46 0.34 -1.83 -5.87
C GLN A 46 0.92 -1.36 -4.53
N ALA A 47 0.05 -1.09 -3.55
CA ALA A 47 0.46 -0.79 -2.19
C ALA A 47 1.23 -1.97 -1.54
N GLY A 48 2.35 -1.67 -0.87
CA GLY A 48 3.18 -2.64 -0.15
C GLY A 48 2.50 -3.30 1.04
N GLY A 49 1.42 -2.69 1.55
CA GLY A 49 0.66 -3.13 2.72
C GLY A 49 1.00 -2.33 3.98
N ASN A 50 0.09 -2.38 4.95
CA ASN A 50 0.16 -1.61 6.21
C ASN A 50 0.56 -2.47 7.42
N GLY A 51 1.09 -3.68 7.18
CA GLY A 51 1.41 -4.66 8.21
C GLY A 51 2.77 -4.45 8.92
N GLY A 52 3.48 -3.36 8.62
CA GLY A 52 4.74 -3.01 9.28
C GLY A 52 4.60 -2.82 10.81
N PRO A 53 5.69 -2.52 11.53
CA PRO A 53 7.03 -2.14 11.04
C PRO A 53 8.04 -3.29 11.01
N PHE A 54 7.63 -4.52 11.35
CA PHE A 54 8.55 -5.65 11.44
C PHE A 54 8.99 -6.18 10.07
N SER A 55 10.14 -6.84 10.03
CA SER A 55 10.67 -7.49 8.83
C SER A 55 9.67 -8.47 8.22
N LYS A 56 9.67 -8.58 6.88
CA LYS A 56 8.86 -9.55 6.10
C LYS A 56 7.33 -9.35 6.24
N THR A 57 6.87 -8.11 6.37
CA THR A 57 5.45 -7.73 6.50
C THR A 57 4.82 -7.24 5.19
N MET A 58 5.61 -7.09 4.12
CA MET A 58 5.15 -6.63 2.80
C MET A 58 4.28 -7.70 2.12
N VAL A 59 3.19 -7.27 1.48
CA VAL A 59 2.24 -8.16 0.77
C VAL A 59 2.27 -7.99 -0.75
N SER A 60 2.93 -6.94 -1.26
CA SER A 60 3.18 -6.73 -2.69
C SER A 60 4.63 -7.06 -3.01
N PHE A 61 4.90 -8.27 -3.50
CA PHE A 61 6.26 -8.76 -3.75
C PHE A 61 6.46 -9.42 -5.13
N SER A 62 5.44 -9.37 -6.01
CA SER A 62 5.55 -9.92 -7.36
C SER A 62 6.55 -9.11 -8.21
N PRO A 63 7.53 -9.74 -8.89
CA PRO A 63 8.61 -9.03 -9.59
C PRO A 63 8.17 -8.11 -10.73
N TRP A 64 6.98 -8.34 -11.28
CA TRP A 64 6.42 -7.57 -12.40
C TRP A 64 5.57 -6.37 -11.94
N ILE A 65 5.44 -6.15 -10.64
CA ILE A 65 4.62 -5.07 -10.06
C ILE A 65 5.52 -4.00 -9.47
N THR A 66 5.11 -2.74 -9.61
CA THR A 66 5.74 -1.65 -8.85
C THR A 66 5.11 -1.60 -7.46
N SER A 67 5.81 -2.14 -6.46
CA SER A 67 5.41 -2.09 -5.06
C SER A 67 5.69 -0.71 -4.46
N VAL A 68 4.68 -0.07 -3.88
CA VAL A 68 4.78 1.30 -3.35
C VAL A 68 4.67 1.28 -1.82
N ALA A 69 5.69 1.82 -1.14
CA ALA A 69 5.68 2.01 0.31
C ALA A 69 5.02 3.35 0.70
N ALA A 70 4.56 3.45 1.94
CA ALA A 70 4.08 4.71 2.50
C ALA A 70 5.25 5.50 3.13
N ALA A 71 5.28 6.80 2.90
CA ALA A 71 6.20 7.73 3.52
C ALA A 71 5.43 8.97 4.00
N VAL A 72 6.03 9.70 4.93
CA VAL A 72 5.53 11.01 5.38
C VAL A 72 6.29 12.11 4.66
N ASP A 73 5.60 13.18 4.28
CA ASP A 73 6.21 14.41 3.78
C ASP A 73 6.55 15.35 4.96
N ASP A 74 6.89 16.60 4.67
CA ASP A 74 7.19 17.64 5.66
C ASP A 74 5.92 18.35 6.19
N ARG A 75 4.73 18.06 5.64
CA ARG A 75 3.48 18.67 6.05
C ARG A 75 3.02 18.08 7.37
N ARG A 76 2.65 18.96 8.31
CA ARG A 76 2.09 18.56 9.61
C ARG A 76 0.75 19.23 9.84
N TYR A 77 -0.26 18.43 10.15
CA TYR A 77 -1.54 18.93 10.64
C TYR A 77 -1.46 19.05 12.17
N GLN A 78 -1.22 20.28 12.62
CA GLN A 78 -1.21 20.61 14.03
C GLN A 78 -2.64 20.78 14.52
N ASN A 79 -2.95 20.13 15.62
CA ASN A 79 -4.21 20.32 16.33
C ASN A 79 -3.88 20.56 17.82
N HIS A 80 -4.84 21.03 18.61
CA HIS A 80 -4.63 21.22 20.03
C HIS A 80 -5.89 20.91 20.83
N LEU A 81 -5.71 20.42 22.05
CA LEU A 81 -6.78 20.22 23.00
C LEU A 81 -6.77 21.35 24.03
N THR A 82 -7.89 22.06 24.16
CA THR A 82 -8.08 23.07 25.20
C THR A 82 -8.82 22.43 26.38
N LEU A 83 -8.19 22.43 27.56
CA LEU A 83 -8.76 21.87 28.78
C LEU A 83 -9.64 22.90 29.49
N GLY A 84 -10.54 22.46 30.37
CA GLY A 84 -11.39 23.34 31.18
C GLY A 84 -10.63 24.28 32.14
N ASN A 85 -9.35 24.00 32.42
CA ASN A 85 -8.45 24.89 33.18
C ASN A 85 -7.66 25.86 32.28
N GLY A 86 -8.00 25.96 30.99
CA GLY A 86 -7.35 26.84 30.01
C GLY A 86 -6.01 26.34 29.47
N LYS A 87 -5.50 25.17 29.91
CA LYS A 87 -4.28 24.60 29.33
C LYS A 87 -4.54 24.15 27.90
N ILE A 88 -3.60 24.49 27.01
CA ILE A 88 -3.57 24.04 25.62
C ILE A 88 -2.51 22.95 25.49
N LEU A 89 -2.94 21.75 25.05
CA LEU A 89 -2.03 20.65 24.77
C LEU A 89 -1.86 20.51 23.25
N PRO A 90 -0.63 20.61 22.72
CA PRO A 90 -0.39 20.37 21.31
C PRO A 90 -0.65 18.90 20.98
N GLY A 91 -1.26 18.66 19.83
CA GLY A 91 -1.58 17.34 19.32
C GLY A 91 -1.38 17.26 17.81
N ILE A 92 -1.61 16.05 17.30
CA ILE A 92 -1.65 15.78 15.87
C ILE A 92 -3.07 15.35 15.56
N GLY A 93 -3.66 15.94 14.53
CA GLY A 93 -5.03 15.61 14.16
C GLY A 93 -5.45 16.39 12.93
N LEU A 94 -6.47 15.88 12.27
CA LEU A 94 -7.19 16.60 11.23
C LEU A 94 -8.25 17.46 11.92
N SER A 95 -8.28 18.76 11.64
CA SER A 95 -9.33 19.68 12.13
C SER A 95 -10.46 19.79 11.12
#